data_AF-A0AAV6ANE6-F1
#
_entry.id   AF-A0AAV6ANE6-F1
#
_cell.length_a   1.000
_cell.length_b   1.000
_cell.length_c   1.000
_cell.angle_alpha   90.00
_cell.angle_beta   90.00
_cell.angle_gamma   90.00
#
_symmetry.space_group_name_H-M   'P 1'
#
loop_
_entity.id
_entity.type
_entity.pdbx_description
1 polymer ?
#
loop_
_entity_poly.entity_id
_entity_poly.type
_entity_poly.pdbx_seq_one_letter_code
_entity_poly.pdbx_strand_id
1 'polypeptide(L)'
;MTQRAAFLIRGLDEARIAAAAGAEACVPILILTPEDSAAALGVLWTQELAAHLRREFPASELVVVFDCGDRAALAHEALRAGAEAVCFTGPEEQARGLAEVAAALGRTVVATRPAALDLSRLSPKGRAAAAKAWIGNPQGRADVDPVVGLPGTPPGH
;
A
#
# COMPACT_ATOMS: atom_id res chain seq x y z
N MET A 1 3.28 17.63 -5.98
CA MET A 1 3.53 16.18 -6.14
C MET A 1 2.18 15.49 -6.14
N THR A 2 1.76 14.94 -7.27
CA THR A 2 0.47 14.23 -7.37
C THR A 2 0.57 12.96 -6.52
N GLN A 3 -0.27 12.86 -5.49
CA GLN A 3 -0.28 11.71 -4.58
C GLN A 3 -0.73 10.47 -5.36
N ARG A 4 0.12 9.44 -5.43
CA ARG A 4 -0.23 8.15 -6.06
C ARG A 4 -1.32 7.46 -5.23
N ALA A 5 -2.27 6.79 -5.89
CA ALA A 5 -3.27 6.00 -5.20
C ALA A 5 -2.57 4.84 -4.45
N ALA A 6 -2.82 4.73 -3.14
CA ALA A 6 -2.26 3.66 -2.32
C ALA A 6 -3.34 2.62 -1.96
N PHE A 7 -2.94 1.36 -1.89
CA PHE A 7 -3.81 0.24 -1.53
C PHE A 7 -3.18 -0.55 -0.39
N LEU A 8 -3.92 -0.74 0.71
CA LEU A 8 -3.50 -1.60 1.80
C LEU A 8 -3.95 -3.04 1.52
N ILE A 9 -2.98 -3.96 1.48
CA ILE A 9 -3.20 -5.37 1.09
C ILE A 9 -2.62 -6.33 2.12
N ARG A 10 -3.29 -7.45 2.37
CA ARG A 10 -2.84 -8.52 3.28
C ARG A 10 -2.42 -9.79 2.54
N GLY A 11 -2.60 -9.82 1.21
CA GLY A 11 -2.31 -11.00 0.40
C GLY A 11 -2.23 -10.71 -1.09
N LEU A 12 -1.83 -11.73 -1.84
CA LEU A 12 -1.57 -11.63 -3.28
C LEU A 12 -2.81 -11.26 -4.09
N ASP A 13 -3.98 -11.80 -3.77
CA ASP A 13 -5.21 -11.53 -4.54
C ASP A 13 -5.62 -10.05 -4.45
N GLU A 14 -5.43 -9.43 -3.28
CA GLU A 14 -5.69 -8.00 -3.08
C GLU A 14 -4.68 -7.16 -3.86
N ALA A 15 -3.41 -7.55 -3.84
CA ALA A 15 -2.37 -6.87 -4.60
C ALA A 15 -2.58 -6.96 -6.12
N ARG A 16 -3.06 -8.10 -6.63
CA ARG A 16 -3.43 -8.27 -8.05
C ARG A 16 -4.57 -7.35 -8.45
N ILE A 17 -5.60 -7.23 -7.61
CA ILE A 17 -6.74 -6.33 -7.87
C ILE A 17 -6.26 -4.87 -7.95
N ALA A 18 -5.40 -4.45 -7.02
CA ALA A 18 -4.81 -3.12 -7.06
C ALA A 18 -3.95 -2.89 -8.32
N ALA A 19 -3.04 -3.83 -8.62
CA ALA A 19 -2.15 -3.77 -9.79
C ALA A 19 -2.93 -3.74 -11.11
N ALA A 20 -3.95 -4.58 -11.26
CA ALA A 20 -4.83 -4.57 -12.43
C ALA A 20 -5.55 -3.23 -12.60
N ALA A 21 -6.07 -2.65 -11.51
CA ALA A 21 -6.72 -1.35 -11.56
C ALA A 21 -5.74 -0.23 -11.98
N GLY A 22 -4.52 -0.23 -11.44
CA GLY A 22 -3.46 0.72 -11.82
C GLY A 22 -3.03 0.57 -13.28
N ALA A 23 -2.85 -0.67 -13.73
CA ALA A 23 -2.50 -1.00 -15.11
C ALA A 23 -3.58 -0.58 -16.11
N GLU A 24 -4.85 -0.88 -15.82
CA GLU A 24 -5.99 -0.50 -16.69
C GLU A 24 -6.12 1.02 -16.82
N ALA A 25 -5.86 1.77 -15.74
CA ALA A 25 -5.94 3.22 -15.74
C ALA A 25 -4.65 3.91 -16.20
N CYS A 26 -3.58 3.14 -16.47
CA CYS A 26 -2.24 3.66 -16.78
C CYS A 26 -1.73 4.68 -15.75
N VAL A 27 -2.02 4.46 -14.47
CA VAL A 27 -1.58 5.33 -13.37
C VAL A 27 -0.57 4.64 -12.46
N PRO A 28 0.40 5.38 -11.92
CA PRO A 28 1.29 4.83 -10.91
C PRO A 28 0.56 4.61 -9.58
N ILE A 29 0.76 3.45 -8.95
CA ILE A 29 0.12 3.09 -7.68
C ILE A 29 1.14 2.70 -6.61
N LEU A 30 0.73 2.81 -5.35
CA LEU A 30 1.45 2.25 -4.22
C LEU A 30 0.69 1.05 -3.66
N ILE A 31 1.43 -0.02 -3.36
CA ILE A 31 0.91 -1.17 -2.62
C ILE A 31 1.53 -1.12 -1.23
N LEU A 32 0.72 -0.82 -0.23
CA LEU A 32 1.12 -0.68 1.16
C LEU A 32 0.81 -1.98 1.91
N THR A 33 1.78 -2.51 2.63
CA THR A 33 1.51 -3.60 3.58
C THR A 33 0.88 -3.04 4.86
N PRO A 34 0.13 -3.85 5.63
CA PRO A 34 -0.23 -3.50 6.99
C PRO A 34 1.01 -3.15 7.80
N GLU A 35 0.80 -2.32 8.80
CA GLU A 35 1.79 -2.02 9.83
C GLU A 35 2.34 -3.34 10.42
N ASP A 36 3.64 -3.36 10.70
CA ASP A 36 4.36 -4.53 11.24
C ASP A 36 4.37 -5.79 10.35
N SER A 37 3.93 -5.72 9.09
CA SER A 37 3.83 -6.93 8.27
C SER A 37 5.16 -7.66 8.06
N ALA A 38 6.33 -7.01 8.03
CA ALA A 38 7.60 -7.75 7.93
C ALA A 38 8.05 -8.38 9.24
N ALA A 39 7.57 -7.89 10.40
CA ALA A 39 7.79 -8.63 11.63
C ALA A 39 6.96 -9.92 11.66
N ALA A 40 5.77 -9.91 11.04
CA ALA A 40 4.87 -11.07 11.00
C ALA A 40 5.14 -12.05 9.83
N LEU A 41 5.39 -11.53 8.63
CA LEU A 41 5.51 -12.27 7.37
C LEU A 41 6.95 -12.37 6.86
N GLY A 42 7.87 -11.58 7.43
CA GLY A 42 9.24 -11.46 6.96
C GLY A 42 9.39 -10.55 5.75
N VAL A 43 10.56 -9.92 5.62
CA VAL A 43 10.89 -9.07 4.48
C VAL A 43 10.93 -9.83 3.14
N LEU A 44 11.25 -11.13 3.16
CA LEU A 44 11.30 -11.94 1.94
C LEU A 44 9.93 -12.07 1.27
N TRP A 45 8.86 -12.15 2.05
CA TRP A 45 7.50 -12.26 1.51
C TRP A 45 7.13 -11.04 0.65
N THR A 46 7.49 -9.83 1.10
CA THR A 46 7.18 -8.60 0.35
C THR A 46 8.00 -8.48 -0.92
N GLN A 47 9.22 -9.00 -0.95
CA GLN A 47 10.05 -9.07 -2.15
C GLN A 47 9.48 -10.03 -3.18
N GLU A 48 9.07 -11.22 -2.74
CA GLU A 48 8.40 -12.19 -3.60
C GLU A 48 7.08 -11.64 -4.15
N LEU A 49 6.30 -10.94 -3.32
CA LEU A 49 5.10 -10.24 -3.77
C LEU A 49 5.43 -9.22 -4.86
N ALA A 50 6.41 -8.34 -4.64
CA ALA A 50 6.81 -7.32 -5.61
C ALA A 50 7.34 -7.93 -6.92
N ALA A 51 8.15 -8.99 -6.82
CA ALA A 51 8.66 -9.72 -7.97
C ALA A 51 7.53 -10.38 -8.76
N HIS A 52 6.59 -11.03 -8.05
CA HIS A 52 5.43 -11.67 -8.66
C HIS A 52 4.55 -10.68 -9.41
N LEU A 53 4.23 -9.53 -8.78
CA LEU A 53 3.41 -8.49 -9.41
C LEU A 53 4.09 -7.87 -10.64
N ARG A 54 5.40 -7.63 -10.59
CA ARG A 54 6.15 -7.13 -11.76
C ARG A 54 6.13 -8.08 -12.94
N ARG A 55 6.20 -9.40 -12.70
CA ARG A 55 6.09 -10.40 -13.77
C ARG A 55 4.69 -10.47 -14.36
N GLU A 56 3.66 -10.33 -13.52
CA GLU A 56 2.25 -10.42 -13.93
C GLU A 56 1.77 -9.11 -14.60
N PHE A 57 2.28 -7.96 -14.17
CA PHE A 57 1.90 -6.63 -14.66
C PHE A 57 3.14 -5.82 -15.10
N PRO A 58 3.87 -6.25 -16.14
CA PRO A 58 5.16 -5.65 -16.53
C PRO A 58 5.07 -4.20 -17.01
N ALA A 59 3.89 -3.75 -17.45
CA ALA A 59 3.63 -2.38 -17.88
C ALA A 59 3.10 -1.46 -16.76
N SER A 60 2.84 -2.01 -15.56
CA SER A 60 2.30 -1.23 -14.44
C SER A 60 3.42 -0.54 -13.66
N GLU A 61 3.29 0.78 -13.46
CA GLU A 61 4.14 1.52 -12.54
C GLU A 61 3.65 1.33 -11.09
N LEU A 62 4.00 0.19 -10.49
CA LEU A 62 3.69 -0.11 -9.10
C LEU A 62 4.95 -0.09 -8.23
N VAL A 63 4.81 0.44 -7.01
CA VAL A 63 5.84 0.38 -5.96
C VAL A 63 5.23 -0.29 -4.74
N VAL A 64 5.89 -1.34 -4.25
CA VAL A 64 5.51 -1.99 -3.00
C VAL A 64 6.22 -1.27 -1.86
N VAL A 65 5.43 -0.64 -0.99
CA VAL A 65 5.89 0.13 0.17
C VAL A 65 5.68 -0.70 1.41
N PHE A 66 6.77 -0.99 2.10
CA PHE A 66 6.72 -1.79 3.31
C PHE A 66 6.53 -0.91 4.56
N ASP A 67 5.39 -1.05 5.24
CA ASP A 67 5.02 -0.24 6.40
C ASP A 67 5.73 -0.71 7.68
N CYS A 68 6.68 0.08 8.14
CA CYS A 68 7.53 -0.20 9.29
C CYS A 68 7.09 0.54 10.57
N GLY A 69 6.01 1.34 10.51
CA GLY A 69 5.63 2.22 11.61
C GLY A 69 6.80 3.10 12.06
N ASP A 70 7.07 3.15 13.37
CA ASP A 70 8.17 3.89 13.98
C ASP A 70 9.43 3.02 14.27
N ARG A 71 9.50 1.81 13.71
CA ARG A 71 10.56 0.84 14.01
C ARG A 71 11.76 0.99 13.08
N ALA A 72 12.73 1.81 13.47
CA ALA A 72 13.88 2.13 12.61
C ALA A 72 14.74 0.90 12.25
N ALA A 73 14.94 -0.03 13.18
CA ALA A 73 15.69 -1.26 12.93
C ALA A 73 15.03 -2.11 11.84
N LEU A 74 13.71 -2.26 11.88
CA LEU A 74 12.93 -2.99 10.89
C LEU A 74 13.01 -2.32 9.50
N ALA A 75 12.90 -0.99 9.45
CA ALA A 75 13.05 -0.23 8.21
C ALA A 75 14.44 -0.41 7.59
N HIS A 76 15.50 -0.35 8.41
CA HIS A 76 16.86 -0.56 7.94
C HIS A 76 17.08 -1.99 7.42
N GLU A 77 16.62 -3.02 8.16
CA GLU A 77 16.67 -4.41 7.70
C GLU A 77 15.92 -4.61 6.39
N ALA A 78 14.75 -3.99 6.25
CA ALA A 78 13.95 -4.07 5.03
C ALA A 78 14.67 -3.49 3.81
N LEU A 79 15.27 -2.31 3.97
CA LEU A 79 16.08 -1.67 2.92
C LEU A 79 17.28 -2.54 2.53
N ARG A 80 17.98 -3.13 3.52
CA ARG A 80 19.15 -4.00 3.32
C ARG A 80 18.81 -5.30 2.63
N ALA A 81 17.66 -5.89 2.96
CA ALA A 81 17.18 -7.09 2.28
C ALA A 81 16.79 -6.81 0.82
N GLY A 82 16.48 -5.56 0.47
CA GLY A 82 16.22 -5.11 -0.90
C GLY A 82 14.78 -4.66 -1.14
N ALA A 83 14.05 -4.25 -0.10
CA ALA A 83 12.79 -3.55 -0.28
C ALA A 83 13.00 -2.28 -1.13
N GLU A 84 12.12 -2.07 -2.10
CA GLU A 84 12.18 -0.89 -2.97
C GLU A 84 11.87 0.40 -2.21
N ALA A 85 10.83 0.32 -1.36
CA ALA A 85 10.40 1.42 -0.54
C ALA A 85 9.92 0.94 0.84
N VAL A 86 10.16 1.76 1.86
CA VAL A 86 9.62 1.56 3.21
C VAL A 86 8.82 2.80 3.64
N CYS A 87 7.76 2.62 4.41
CA CYS A 87 7.07 3.69 5.12
C CYS A 87 7.55 3.70 6.56
N PHE A 88 8.03 4.85 7.02
CA PHE A 88 8.53 5.04 8.38
C PHE A 88 7.97 6.35 8.95
N THR A 89 7.26 6.24 10.08
CA THR A 89 6.55 7.34 10.74
C THR A 89 7.14 7.68 12.11
N GLY A 90 8.36 7.22 12.40
CA GLY A 90 9.08 7.53 13.62
C GLY A 90 9.77 8.91 13.60
N PRO A 91 10.66 9.18 14.57
CA PRO A 91 11.33 10.48 14.71
C PRO A 91 12.09 10.95 13.46
N GLU A 92 12.06 12.26 13.18
CA GLU A 92 12.66 12.86 11.98
C GLU A 92 14.15 12.57 11.83
N GLU A 93 14.90 12.55 12.93
CA GLU A 93 16.34 12.23 12.92
C GLU A 93 16.59 10.80 12.39
N GLN A 94 15.78 9.84 12.83
CA GLN A 94 15.86 8.45 12.37
C GLN A 94 15.38 8.32 10.92
N ALA A 95 14.32 9.05 10.54
CA ALA A 95 13.82 9.08 9.18
C ALA A 95 14.88 9.61 8.20
N ARG A 96 15.64 10.65 8.60
CA ARG A 96 16.76 11.18 7.82
C ARG A 96 17.88 10.16 7.63
N GLY A 97 18.30 9.49 8.72
CA GLY A 97 19.31 8.44 8.63
C GLY A 97 18.87 7.28 7.74
N LEU A 98 17.61 6.86 7.82
CA LEU A 98 17.03 5.85 6.94
C LEU A 98 16.97 6.32 5.48
N ALA A 99 16.65 7.58 5.23
CA ALA A 99 16.62 8.15 3.89
C ALA A 99 18.01 8.19 3.24
N GLU A 100 19.06 8.47 4.01
CA GLU A 100 20.46 8.40 3.54
C GLU A 100 20.85 6.96 3.15
N VAL A 101 20.51 5.99 4.00
CA VAL A 101 20.74 4.55 3.70
C VAL A 101 19.95 4.13 2.46
N ALA A 102 18.69 4.53 2.35
CA ALA A 102 17.85 4.20 1.21
C ALA A 102 18.42 4.81 -0.08
N ALA A 103 18.83 6.07 -0.06
CA ALA A 103 19.46 6.73 -1.21
C ALA A 103 20.74 6.02 -1.66
N ALA A 104 21.60 5.62 -0.72
CA ALA A 104 22.81 4.86 -1.02
C ALA A 104 22.53 3.48 -1.65
N LEU A 105 21.35 2.91 -1.40
CA LEU A 105 20.90 1.62 -1.94
C LEU A 105 19.97 1.76 -3.17
N GLY A 106 19.69 2.98 -3.63
CA GLY A 106 18.73 3.23 -4.71
C GLY A 106 17.28 2.92 -4.33
N ARG A 107 16.92 3.10 -3.06
CA ARG A 107 15.61 2.81 -2.44
C ARG A 107 14.96 4.09 -1.91
N THR A 108 13.70 3.99 -1.48
CA THR A 108 12.92 5.15 -1.00
C THR A 108 12.41 4.97 0.43
N VAL A 109 12.44 6.03 1.22
CA VAL A 109 11.71 6.13 2.50
C VAL A 109 10.53 7.08 2.32
N VAL A 110 9.35 6.62 2.72
CA VAL A 110 8.12 7.40 2.78
C VAL A 110 7.92 7.82 4.24
N ALA A 111 8.14 9.11 4.52
CA ALA A 111 8.11 9.66 5.88
C ALA A 111 6.68 9.87 6.44
N THR A 112 5.65 9.63 5.63
CA THR A 112 4.25 9.79 6.02
C THR A 112 3.42 8.68 5.42
N ARG A 113 2.64 7.99 6.25
CA ARG A 113 1.78 6.91 5.80
C ARG A 113 0.78 7.43 4.75
N PRO A 114 0.80 6.92 3.50
CA PRO A 114 -0.12 7.39 2.49
C PRO A 114 -1.54 6.94 2.83
N ALA A 115 -2.52 7.80 2.58
CA ALA A 115 -3.93 7.40 2.62
C ALA A 115 -4.14 6.24 1.64
N ALA A 116 -4.58 5.09 2.15
CA ALA A 116 -4.67 3.86 1.39
C ALA A 116 -6.05 3.22 1.51
N LEU A 117 -6.57 2.70 0.39
CA LEU A 117 -7.79 1.88 0.41
C LEU A 117 -7.46 0.49 0.96
N ASP A 118 -8.05 0.12 2.09
CA ASP A 118 -7.94 -1.23 2.65
C ASP A 118 -8.89 -2.19 1.92
N LEU A 119 -8.33 -2.97 1.00
CA LEU A 119 -9.10 -3.95 0.20
C LEU A 119 -9.62 -5.10 1.06
N SER A 120 -9.00 -5.38 2.21
CA SER A 120 -9.41 -6.48 3.09
C SER A 120 -10.76 -6.20 3.75
N ARG A 121 -11.13 -4.92 3.94
CA ARG A 121 -12.42 -4.48 4.50
C ARG A 121 -13.58 -4.59 3.51
N LEU A 122 -13.30 -4.86 2.24
CA LEU A 122 -14.31 -4.93 1.19
C LEU A 122 -14.64 -6.38 0.84
N SER A 123 -15.90 -6.62 0.46
CA SER A 123 -16.33 -7.91 -0.06
C SER A 123 -15.53 -8.28 -1.32
N PRO A 124 -15.20 -9.57 -1.55
CA PRO A 124 -14.41 -9.99 -2.70
C PRO A 124 -14.96 -9.49 -4.06
N LYS A 125 -16.29 -9.48 -4.20
CA LYS A 125 -16.97 -9.02 -5.42
C LYS A 125 -16.87 -7.50 -5.64
N GLY A 126 -16.70 -6.71 -4.58
CA GLY A 126 -16.66 -5.25 -4.64
C GLY A 126 -15.26 -4.64 -4.78
N ARG A 127 -14.20 -5.42 -4.49
CA ARG A 127 -12.80 -4.92 -4.45
C ARG A 127 -12.36 -4.28 -5.76
N ALA A 128 -12.61 -4.92 -6.91
CA ALA A 128 -12.18 -4.42 -8.20
C ALA A 128 -12.84 -3.08 -8.57
N ALA A 129 -14.16 -2.96 -8.38
CA ALA A 129 -14.89 -1.72 -8.64
C ALA A 129 -14.43 -0.59 -7.72
N ALA A 130 -14.21 -0.90 -6.43
CA ALA A 130 -13.71 0.06 -5.46
C ALA A 130 -12.28 0.53 -5.80
N ALA A 131 -11.41 -0.37 -6.27
CA ALA A 131 -10.04 -0.02 -6.64
C ALA A 131 -9.99 0.95 -7.82
N LYS A 132 -10.82 0.72 -8.85
CA LYS A 132 -10.96 1.63 -10.00
C LYS A 132 -11.48 3.00 -9.57
N ALA A 133 -12.49 3.04 -8.70
CA ALA A 133 -13.03 4.29 -8.18
C ALA A 133 -12.01 5.07 -7.34
N TRP A 134 -11.19 4.37 -6.54
CA TRP A 134 -10.16 4.98 -5.71
C TRP A 134 -9.04 5.65 -6.51
N ILE A 135 -8.65 5.06 -7.64
CA ILE A 135 -7.68 5.68 -8.56
C ILE A 135 -8.16 7.06 -9.04
N GLY A 136 -9.45 7.20 -9.33
CA GLY A 136 -10.03 8.48 -9.77
C GLY A 136 -10.19 9.52 -8.65
N ASN A 137 -10.17 9.09 -7.38
CA ASN A 137 -10.29 9.98 -6.22
C ASN A 137 -9.63 9.37 -4.95
N PRO A 138 -8.29 9.42 -4.84
CA PRO A 138 -7.56 8.81 -3.72
C PRO A 138 -7.59 9.63 -2.43
N GLN A 139 -8.30 10.76 -2.40
CA GLN A 139 -8.35 11.68 -1.25
C GLN A 139 -9.72 11.64 -0.55
N GLY A 140 -10.80 11.30 -1.27
CA GLY A 140 -12.18 11.41 -0.77
C GLY A 140 -12.74 10.23 0.04
N ARG A 141 -11.95 9.18 0.35
CA ARG A 141 -12.43 7.97 1.06
C ARG A 141 -11.51 7.43 2.16
N ALA A 142 -10.49 8.17 2.58
CA ALA A 142 -9.69 7.77 3.74
C ALA A 142 -10.52 7.65 5.04
N ASP A 143 -11.71 8.28 5.07
CA ASP A 143 -12.64 8.35 6.21
C ASP A 143 -13.84 7.36 6.15
N VAL A 144 -13.85 6.36 5.27
CA VAL A 144 -14.96 5.38 5.32
C VAL A 144 -14.76 4.40 6.48
N ASP A 145 -15.35 4.74 7.62
CA ASP A 145 -15.61 3.80 8.71
C ASP A 145 -16.22 2.51 8.15
N PRO A 146 -15.74 1.33 8.54
CA PRO A 146 -16.26 0.05 8.06
C PRO A 146 -17.57 -0.31 8.77
N VAL A 147 -18.62 0.48 8.55
CA VAL A 147 -20.02 0.07 8.74
C VAL A 147 -20.86 0.72 7.64
N VAL A 148 -21.03 0.03 6.52
CA VAL A 148 -22.19 0.28 5.65
C VAL A 148 -23.33 -0.60 6.17
N GLY A 149 -24.21 0.02 6.94
CA GLY A 149 -25.55 -0.50 7.21
C GLY A 149 -26.38 -0.47 5.92
N LEU A 150 -27.10 -1.56 5.69
CA LEU A 150 -28.08 -1.74 4.61
C LEU A 150 -29.08 -0.57 4.54
N PRO A 151 -29.70 -0.30 3.38
CA PRO A 151 -30.80 0.66 3.30
C PRO A 151 -31.96 0.19 4.17
N GLY A 152 -32.18 0.85 5.30
CA GLY A 152 -33.38 0.70 6.11
C GLY A 152 -34.58 1.18 5.32
N THR A 153 -35.54 0.27 5.12
CA THR A 153 -36.85 0.51 4.54
C THR A 153 -37.55 1.68 5.25
N PRO A 154 -38.24 2.60 4.54
CA PRO A 154 -39.01 3.64 5.22
C PRO A 154 -40.19 2.98 5.95
N PRO A 155 -40.48 3.31 7.22
CA PRO A 155 -41.77 2.99 7.78
C PRO A 155 -42.83 3.87 7.11
N GLY A 156 -43.77 3.21 6.45
CA GLY A 156 -44.99 3.83 5.94
C GLY A 156 -46.01 4.08 7.05
N HIS A 157 -46.86 5.06 6.76
CA HIS A 157 -48.10 5.48 7.42
C HIS A 157 -47.98 6.19 8.77
#